data_AF-T0RRF5-F1
#
_entry.id   AF-T0RRF5-F1
#
_cell.length_a   1.000
_cell.length_b   1.000
_cell.length_c   1.000
_cell.angle_alpha   90.00
_cell.angle_beta   90.00
_cell.angle_gamma   90.00
#
_symmetry.space_group_name_H-M   'P 1'
#
loop_
_entity.id
_entity.type
_entity.pdbx_description
1 polymer ?
#
loop_
_entity_poly.entity_id
_entity_poly.type
_entity_poly.pdbx_seq_one_letter_code
_entity_poly.pdbx_strand_id
1 'polypeptide(L)'
;MNVKPWKEEEKTLVRNYLSMLKSEKLDHFYNTIKEKGIHKFHRIEYGARWYNDHANRKVLFSRSSDNALLWVNPVTKMIGFSDRFFDNEQRSDPYSPLPKKALNVFHELVHNFDIAQDHISNNPQVQKAIGWIWNGKDFVIEGLDHAKAKNDFDELIKLSKDGYRQLSYNLMREKGIELGLPSLYSTFNTHECFAEILTHYIFDPHAKNYLSEQVQSVLDDVVLNYSKGQ
;
A
#
# COMPACT_ATOMS: atom_id res chain seq x y z
N MET A 1 14.55 -16.20 2.35
CA MET A 1 13.26 -16.25 1.63
C MET A 1 13.29 -17.49 0.76
N ASN A 2 12.29 -18.36 0.87
CA ASN A 2 12.20 -19.56 0.04
C ASN A 2 11.23 -19.30 -1.12
N VAL A 3 11.73 -19.41 -2.36
CA VAL A 3 10.92 -19.21 -3.57
C VAL A 3 10.30 -20.54 -3.96
N LYS A 4 8.97 -20.56 -4.11
CA LYS A 4 8.22 -21.72 -4.58
C LYS A 4 8.05 -21.64 -6.10
N PRO A 5 7.88 -22.76 -6.81
CA PRO A 5 7.43 -22.73 -8.18
C PRO A 5 5.99 -22.21 -8.25
N TRP A 6 5.70 -21.47 -9.31
CA TRP A 6 4.35 -21.00 -9.63
C TRP A 6 3.51 -22.12 -10.26
N LYS A 7 2.25 -22.25 -9.85
CA LYS A 7 1.24 -23.02 -10.60
C LYS A 7 0.71 -22.20 -11.78
N GLU A 8 0.24 -22.85 -12.84
CA GLU A 8 -0.31 -22.15 -14.02
C GLU A 8 -1.56 -21.32 -13.70
N GLU A 9 -2.43 -21.82 -12.81
CA GLU A 9 -3.61 -21.06 -12.34
C GLU A 9 -3.18 -19.78 -11.62
N GLU A 10 -2.15 -19.85 -10.76
CA GLU A 10 -1.62 -18.69 -10.04
C GLU A 10 -1.01 -17.66 -11.00
N LYS A 11 -0.25 -18.10 -12.00
CA LYS A 11 0.30 -17.21 -13.05
C LYS A 11 -0.81 -16.51 -13.81
N THR A 12 -1.84 -17.26 -14.20
CA THR A 12 -2.99 -16.73 -14.95
C THR A 12 -3.73 -15.69 -14.11
N LEU A 13 -3.98 -15.99 -12.83
CA LEU A 13 -4.63 -15.08 -11.90
C LEU A 13 -3.85 -13.77 -11.75
N VAL A 14 -2.53 -13.84 -11.52
CA VAL A 14 -1.70 -12.64 -11.37
C VAL A 14 -1.61 -11.84 -12.66
N ARG A 15 -1.49 -12.50 -13.82
CA ARG A 15 -1.52 -11.81 -15.13
C ARG A 15 -2.84 -11.06 -15.35
N ASN A 16 -3.97 -11.64 -14.95
CA ASN A 16 -5.28 -11.00 -15.05
C ASN A 16 -5.35 -9.74 -14.17
N TYR A 17 -4.79 -9.77 -12.95
CA TYR A 17 -4.73 -8.55 -12.13
C TYR A 17 -3.81 -7.50 -12.74
N LEU A 18 -2.64 -7.89 -13.24
CA LEU A 18 -1.72 -6.95 -13.89
C LEU A 18 -2.32 -6.32 -15.16
N SER A 19 -3.14 -7.05 -15.92
CA SER A 19 -3.83 -6.49 -17.09
C SER A 19 -4.93 -5.50 -16.70
N MET A 20 -5.67 -5.76 -15.61
CA MET A 20 -6.66 -4.81 -15.07
C MET A 20 -6.04 -3.50 -14.61
N LEU A 21 -4.79 -3.53 -14.13
CA LEU A 21 -4.08 -2.35 -13.63
C LEU A 21 -3.42 -1.51 -14.73
N LYS A 22 -3.30 -2.07 -15.94
CA LYS A 22 -2.57 -1.41 -17.03
C LYS A 22 -3.33 -0.19 -17.54
N SER A 23 -2.69 0.97 -17.52
CA SER A 23 -3.20 2.24 -18.06
C SER A 23 -2.06 3.06 -18.64
N GLU A 24 -2.29 3.74 -19.77
CA GLU A 24 -1.31 4.67 -20.38
C GLU A 24 -0.92 5.81 -19.43
N LYS A 25 -1.84 6.22 -18.56
CA LYS A 25 -1.57 7.24 -17.53
C LYS A 25 -0.47 6.81 -16.56
N LEU A 26 -0.19 5.51 -16.43
CA LEU A 26 0.80 4.95 -15.53
C LEU A 26 2.14 4.64 -16.22
N ASP A 27 2.37 5.14 -17.44
CA ASP A 27 3.60 4.86 -18.18
C ASP A 27 4.85 5.32 -17.41
N HIS A 28 4.83 6.53 -16.83
CA HIS A 28 5.94 7.01 -16.01
C HIS A 28 6.19 6.11 -14.79
N PHE A 29 5.12 5.71 -14.11
CA PHE A 29 5.16 4.81 -12.96
C PHE A 29 5.80 3.46 -13.31
N TYR A 30 5.32 2.80 -14.37
CA TYR A 30 5.83 1.49 -14.78
C TYR A 30 7.26 1.56 -15.32
N ASN A 31 7.60 2.61 -16.08
CA ASN A 31 8.96 2.80 -16.60
C ASN A 31 9.96 3.04 -15.47
N THR A 32 9.61 3.85 -14.47
CA THR A 32 10.43 4.08 -13.27
C THR A 32 10.77 2.77 -12.56
N ILE A 33 9.77 1.94 -12.28
CA ILE A 33 9.94 0.62 -11.63
C ILE A 33 10.87 -0.27 -12.48
N LYS A 34 10.64 -0.30 -13.79
CA LYS A 34 11.41 -1.13 -14.74
C LYS A 34 12.89 -0.72 -14.79
N GLU A 35 13.18 0.57 -14.91
CA GLU A 35 14.55 1.11 -14.99
C GLU A 35 15.36 0.82 -13.73
N LYS A 36 14.73 0.84 -12.56
CA LYS A 36 15.39 0.56 -11.27
C LYS A 36 15.53 -0.94 -10.96
N GLY A 37 15.21 -1.82 -11.91
CA GLY A 37 15.45 -3.25 -11.85
C GLY A 37 14.41 -4.05 -11.06
N ILE A 38 13.21 -3.50 -10.87
CA ILE A 38 12.14 -4.13 -10.09
C ILE A 38 11.20 -4.90 -11.03
N HIS A 39 11.56 -6.13 -11.39
CA HIS A 39 10.82 -6.89 -12.43
C HIS A 39 10.40 -8.29 -12.00
N LYS A 40 10.63 -8.68 -10.74
CA LYS A 40 10.45 -10.08 -10.35
C LYS A 40 9.34 -10.27 -9.32
N PHE A 41 8.22 -10.78 -9.80
CA PHE A 41 7.19 -11.37 -8.96
C PHE A 41 7.57 -12.80 -8.63
N HIS A 42 7.56 -13.15 -7.35
CA HIS A 42 7.92 -14.48 -6.88
C HIS A 42 6.82 -15.08 -6.03
N ARG A 43 6.62 -16.38 -6.17
CA ARG A 43 5.86 -17.16 -5.21
C ARG A 43 6.76 -17.46 -4.02
N ILE A 44 6.32 -17.14 -2.81
CA ILE A 44 7.11 -17.31 -1.60
C ILE A 44 6.36 -18.13 -0.54
N GLU A 45 7.12 -18.84 0.29
CA GLU A 45 6.59 -19.58 1.44
C GLU A 45 6.34 -18.66 2.65
N TYR A 46 7.22 -17.68 2.86
CA TYR A 46 7.14 -16.72 3.97
C TYR A 46 7.87 -15.42 3.60
N GLY A 47 7.42 -14.31 4.21
CA GLY A 47 8.14 -13.03 4.16
C GLY A 47 9.38 -13.08 5.07
N ALA A 48 10.52 -12.60 4.56
CA ALA A 48 11.75 -12.51 5.35
C ALA A 48 12.21 -11.05 5.38
N ARG A 49 12.27 -10.46 6.57
CA ARG A 49 12.71 -9.08 6.78
C ARG A 49 14.02 -9.06 7.54
N TRP A 50 14.85 -8.08 7.22
CA TRP A 50 15.99 -7.69 8.03
C TRP A 50 15.65 -6.34 8.65
N TYR A 51 15.92 -6.18 9.94
CA TYR A 51 15.80 -4.88 10.58
C TYR A 51 17.03 -4.63 11.45
N ASN A 52 17.41 -3.35 11.53
CA ASN A 52 18.49 -2.91 12.38
C ASN A 52 17.95 -2.75 13.80
N ASP A 53 18.35 -3.63 14.70
CA ASP A 53 18.17 -3.44 16.13
C ASP A 53 19.25 -2.48 16.61
N HIS A 54 18.94 -1.19 16.56
CA HIS A 54 19.87 -0.14 16.95
C HIS A 54 20.25 -0.23 18.44
N ALA A 55 19.33 -0.65 19.30
CA ALA A 55 19.57 -0.78 20.73
C ALA A 55 20.61 -1.87 21.03
N ASN A 56 20.54 -3.00 20.32
CA ASN A 56 21.46 -4.12 20.50
C ASN A 56 22.62 -4.18 19.48
N ARG A 57 22.70 -3.18 18.58
CA ARG A 57 23.71 -3.08 17.49
C ARG A 57 23.83 -4.35 16.65
N LYS A 58 22.69 -4.96 16.30
CA LYS A 58 22.63 -6.20 15.51
C LYS A 58 21.66 -6.04 14.35
N VAL A 59 21.97 -6.71 13.25
CA VAL A 59 21.01 -6.94 12.16
C VAL A 59 20.26 -8.22 12.50
N LEU A 60 18.96 -8.12 12.74
CA LEU A 60 18.12 -9.26 13.05
C LEU A 60 17.35 -9.71 11.81
N PHE A 61 17.37 -11.01 11.58
CA PHE A 61 16.54 -11.64 10.56
C PHE A 61 15.22 -12.06 11.23
N SER A 62 14.13 -11.37 10.90
CA SER A 62 12.80 -11.83 11.25
C SER A 62 12.23 -12.61 10.07
N ARG A 63 11.94 -13.89 10.32
CA ARG A 63 10.98 -14.63 9.51
C ARG A 63 9.64 -14.31 10.10
N SER A 64 8.86 -13.52 9.37
CA SER A 64 7.48 -13.42 9.76
C SER A 64 6.72 -14.58 9.13
N SER A 65 6.12 -15.42 9.97
CA SER A 65 5.06 -16.34 9.55
C SER A 65 3.78 -15.57 9.20
N ASP A 66 3.82 -14.22 9.18
CA ASP A 66 2.66 -13.38 9.03
C ASP A 66 1.85 -13.70 7.79
N ASN A 67 0.57 -13.56 8.06
CA ASN A 67 -0.61 -13.51 7.22
C ASN A 67 -0.58 -12.44 6.09
N ALA A 68 0.60 -11.95 5.71
CA ALA A 68 0.77 -11.02 4.61
C ALA A 68 0.38 -11.71 3.30
N LEU A 69 -0.54 -11.10 2.56
CA LEU A 69 -0.95 -11.62 1.25
C LEU A 69 0.19 -11.42 0.25
N LEU A 70 0.74 -10.21 0.24
CA LEU A 70 1.85 -9.81 -0.59
C LEU A 70 2.91 -9.16 0.28
N TRP A 71 4.13 -9.06 -0.25
CA TRP A 71 5.24 -8.45 0.46
C TRP A 71 6.30 -7.95 -0.52
N VAL A 72 6.77 -6.71 -0.34
CA VAL A 72 7.92 -6.15 -1.05
C VAL A 72 9.21 -6.31 -0.24
N ASN A 73 10.26 -6.83 -0.88
CA ASN A 73 11.61 -6.78 -0.32
C ASN A 73 12.28 -5.46 -0.71
N PRO A 74 12.63 -4.57 0.24
CA PRO A 74 13.25 -3.29 -0.11
C PRO A 74 14.68 -3.42 -0.68
N VAL A 75 15.37 -4.55 -0.44
CA VAL A 75 16.74 -4.79 -0.93
C VAL A 75 16.74 -5.40 -2.32
N THR A 76 16.01 -6.50 -2.48
CA THR A 76 15.97 -7.23 -3.76
C THR A 76 14.90 -6.69 -4.71
N LYS A 77 14.10 -5.72 -4.26
CA LYS A 77 13.04 -5.05 -5.00
C LYS A 77 12.11 -6.03 -5.71
N MET A 78 11.66 -7.02 -4.96
CA MET A 78 10.81 -8.11 -5.46
C MET A 78 9.48 -8.10 -4.73
N ILE A 79 8.41 -8.51 -5.42
CA ILE A 79 7.10 -8.74 -4.80
C ILE A 79 6.92 -10.23 -4.60
N GLY A 80 6.72 -10.63 -3.35
CA GLY A 80 6.42 -12.00 -2.96
C GLY A 80 4.92 -12.22 -2.79
N PHE A 81 4.38 -13.25 -3.46
CA PHE A 81 3.03 -13.76 -3.26
C PHE A 81 3.05 -14.94 -2.29
N SER A 82 2.34 -14.84 -1.16
CA SER A 82 2.23 -15.94 -0.19
C SER A 82 1.06 -16.88 -0.55
N ASP A 83 0.99 -18.05 0.10
CA ASP A 83 -0.14 -18.99 -0.06
C ASP A 83 -1.47 -18.30 0.30
N ARG A 84 -1.43 -17.46 1.33
CA ARG A 84 -2.60 -16.72 1.80
C ARG A 84 -3.16 -15.75 0.77
N PHE A 85 -2.37 -15.21 -0.16
CA PHE A 85 -2.93 -14.41 -1.27
C PHE A 85 -3.89 -15.23 -2.12
N PHE A 86 -3.55 -16.48 -2.41
CA PHE A 86 -4.38 -17.35 -3.24
C PHE A 86 -5.56 -17.90 -2.44
N ASP A 87 -5.34 -18.28 -1.19
CA ASP A 87 -6.37 -18.89 -0.32
C ASP A 87 -7.38 -17.88 0.24
N ASN A 88 -7.03 -16.59 0.32
CA ASN A 88 -7.97 -15.57 0.82
C ASN A 88 -9.09 -15.37 -0.19
N GLU A 89 -10.31 -15.20 0.30
CA GLU A 89 -11.47 -14.93 -0.51
C GLU A 89 -11.31 -13.63 -1.32
N GLN A 90 -11.79 -13.64 -2.56
CA GLN A 90 -11.89 -12.44 -3.37
C GLN A 90 -12.99 -11.54 -2.80
N ARG A 91 -12.65 -10.27 -2.56
CA ARG A 91 -13.59 -9.26 -2.08
C ARG A 91 -13.69 -8.12 -3.09
N SER A 92 -14.87 -7.51 -3.18
CA SER A 92 -15.04 -6.24 -3.86
C SER A 92 -14.56 -5.10 -2.95
N ASP A 93 -14.05 -4.06 -3.59
CA ASP A 93 -13.95 -2.75 -2.96
C ASP A 93 -15.29 -2.01 -3.10
N PRO A 94 -15.77 -1.31 -2.07
CA PRO A 94 -17.05 -0.60 -2.16
C PRO A 94 -17.00 0.64 -3.06
N TYR A 95 -15.82 1.19 -3.36
CA TYR A 95 -15.66 2.44 -4.10
C TYR A 95 -14.89 2.28 -5.42
N SER A 96 -14.05 1.25 -5.56
CA SER A 96 -13.33 0.93 -6.79
C SER A 96 -14.04 -0.14 -7.64
N PRO A 97 -14.05 -0.01 -8.98
CA PRO A 97 -14.51 -1.07 -9.86
C PRO A 97 -13.58 -2.30 -9.87
N LEU A 98 -12.38 -2.17 -9.32
CA LEU A 98 -11.42 -3.27 -9.26
C LEU A 98 -11.64 -4.12 -8.02
N PRO A 99 -11.39 -5.44 -8.11
CA PRO A 99 -11.47 -6.27 -6.93
C PRO A 99 -10.27 -6.02 -6.01
N LYS A 100 -10.46 -6.25 -4.71
CA LYS A 100 -9.48 -5.93 -3.67
C LYS A 100 -8.09 -6.54 -3.91
N LYS A 101 -8.00 -7.77 -4.43
CA LYS A 101 -6.69 -8.37 -4.72
C LYS A 101 -5.93 -7.66 -5.83
N ALA A 102 -6.61 -7.07 -6.82
CA ALA A 102 -5.95 -6.25 -7.84
C ALA A 102 -5.40 -4.96 -7.22
N LEU A 103 -6.21 -4.29 -6.37
CA LEU A 103 -5.75 -3.12 -5.61
C LEU A 103 -4.54 -3.46 -4.73
N ASN A 104 -4.55 -4.60 -4.03
CA ASN A 104 -3.39 -5.04 -3.24
C ASN A 104 -2.15 -5.28 -4.11
N VAL A 105 -2.29 -5.84 -5.33
CA VAL A 105 -1.15 -5.99 -6.25
C VAL A 105 -0.59 -4.62 -6.64
N PHE A 106 -1.46 -3.64 -6.92
CA PHE A 106 -1.02 -2.29 -7.23
C PHE A 106 -0.36 -1.59 -6.03
N HIS A 107 -0.90 -1.75 -4.83
CA HIS A 107 -0.34 -1.24 -3.58
C HIS A 107 1.12 -1.64 -3.41
N GLU A 108 1.44 -2.91 -3.67
CA GLU A 108 2.82 -3.40 -3.59
C GLU A 108 3.70 -2.91 -4.76
N LEU A 109 3.10 -2.65 -5.93
CA LEU A 109 3.80 -1.97 -7.01
C LEU A 109 4.13 -0.52 -6.62
N VAL A 110 3.26 0.16 -5.86
CA VAL A 110 3.54 1.50 -5.36
C VAL A 110 4.71 1.49 -4.38
N HIS A 111 4.81 0.51 -3.49
CA HIS A 111 5.99 0.37 -2.62
C HIS A 111 7.29 0.23 -3.42
N ASN A 112 7.27 -0.52 -4.52
CA ASN A 112 8.42 -0.60 -5.41
C ASN A 112 8.70 0.72 -6.13
N PHE A 113 7.66 1.43 -6.58
CA PHE A 113 7.82 2.76 -7.15
C PHE A 113 8.43 3.74 -6.15
N ASP A 114 7.97 3.72 -4.89
CA ASP A 114 8.53 4.51 -3.81
C ASP A 114 10.03 4.23 -3.63
N ILE A 115 10.43 2.95 -3.55
CA ILE A 115 11.85 2.54 -3.51
C ILE A 115 12.61 2.99 -4.77
N ALA A 116 12.00 2.90 -5.94
CA ALA A 116 12.61 3.30 -7.20
C ALA A 116 12.89 4.82 -7.26
N GLN A 117 12.04 5.61 -6.61
CA GLN A 117 12.15 7.06 -6.43
C GLN A 117 12.88 7.45 -5.12
N ASP A 118 13.72 6.56 -4.59
CA ASP A 118 14.55 6.80 -3.41
C ASP A 118 13.72 7.21 -2.16
N HIS A 119 12.59 6.53 -1.97
CA HIS A 119 11.61 6.73 -0.89
C HIS A 119 10.95 8.11 -0.90
N ILE A 120 10.33 8.45 -2.03
CA ILE A 120 9.60 9.71 -2.22
C ILE A 120 8.51 9.94 -1.16
N SER A 121 7.94 8.88 -0.57
CA SER A 121 7.03 8.93 0.57
C SER A 121 7.61 9.65 1.80
N ASN A 122 8.94 9.68 1.94
CA ASN A 122 9.64 10.40 2.99
C ASN A 122 10.00 11.85 2.63
N ASN A 123 9.66 12.31 1.41
CA ASN A 123 9.86 13.70 1.03
C ASN A 123 9.04 14.61 1.95
N PRO A 124 9.64 15.66 2.56
CA PRO A 124 8.93 16.58 3.43
C PRO A 124 7.68 17.22 2.80
N GLN A 125 7.67 17.45 1.48
CA GLN A 125 6.50 17.97 0.77
C GLN A 125 5.34 16.97 0.75
N VAL A 126 5.64 15.67 0.54
CA VAL A 126 4.64 14.59 0.56
C VAL A 126 4.08 14.43 1.98
N GLN A 127 4.96 14.36 2.98
CA GLN A 127 4.54 14.23 4.38
C GLN A 127 3.66 15.42 4.81
N LYS A 128 4.08 16.64 4.46
CA LYS A 128 3.31 17.86 4.74
C LYS A 128 1.95 17.88 4.05
N ALA A 129 1.87 17.48 2.77
CA ALA A 129 0.61 17.45 2.04
C ALA A 129 -0.40 16.49 2.67
N ILE A 130 0.06 15.34 3.15
CA ILE A 130 -0.78 14.36 3.88
C ILE A 130 -1.12 14.85 5.30
N GLY A 131 -0.34 15.80 5.85
CA GLY A 131 -0.53 16.35 7.20
C GLY A 131 0.25 15.59 8.28
N TRP A 132 1.22 14.75 7.91
CA TRP A 132 2.06 14.04 8.87
C TRP A 132 2.99 14.99 9.63
N ILE A 133 2.93 14.94 10.95
CA ILE A 133 3.78 15.68 11.87
C ILE A 133 4.36 14.77 12.95
N TRP A 134 5.57 15.07 13.42
CA TRP A 134 6.14 14.42 14.60
C TRP A 134 5.70 15.16 15.86
N ASN A 135 4.95 14.49 16.75
CA ASN A 135 4.45 15.11 17.98
C ASN A 135 5.41 14.98 19.19
N GLY A 136 6.64 14.52 18.96
CA GLY A 136 7.61 14.21 20.01
C GLY A 136 7.68 12.73 20.41
N LYS A 137 6.69 11.92 20.00
CA LYS A 137 6.60 10.49 20.32
C LYS A 137 6.28 9.61 19.12
N ASP A 138 5.29 10.03 18.33
CA ASP A 138 4.77 9.29 17.19
C ASP A 138 4.59 10.25 16.01
N PHE A 139 4.63 9.72 14.78
CA PHE A 139 4.12 10.46 13.62
C PHE A 139 2.59 10.38 13.65
N VAL A 140 1.94 11.54 13.59
CA VAL A 140 0.48 11.69 13.63
C VAL A 140 0.02 12.65 12.54
N ILE A 141 -1.26 12.60 12.18
CA ILE A 141 -1.84 13.55 11.24
C ILE A 141 -2.34 14.78 12.00
N GLU A 142 -1.93 15.97 11.56
CA GLU A 142 -2.33 17.23 12.15
C GLU A 142 -3.86 17.38 12.16
N GLY A 143 -4.42 17.79 13.31
CA GLY A 143 -5.87 17.99 13.48
C GLY A 143 -6.69 16.71 13.70
N LEU A 144 -6.08 15.52 13.69
CA LEU A 144 -6.76 14.25 13.90
C LEU A 144 -6.62 13.74 15.34
N ASP A 145 -7.72 13.31 15.97
CA ASP A 145 -7.68 12.62 17.27
C ASP A 145 -7.13 11.20 17.13
N HIS A 146 -5.82 11.08 17.26
CA HIS A 146 -5.10 9.82 17.05
C HIS A 146 -5.53 8.70 18.03
N ALA A 147 -5.94 9.04 19.25
CA ALA A 147 -6.40 8.05 20.22
C ALA A 147 -7.74 7.45 19.79
N LYS A 148 -8.66 8.31 19.35
CA LYS A 148 -9.96 7.87 18.81
C LYS A 148 -9.78 7.02 17.54
N ALA A 149 -8.97 7.47 16.58
CA ALA A 149 -8.73 6.73 15.34
C ALA A 149 -8.14 5.34 15.60
N LYS A 150 -7.24 5.21 16.58
CA LYS A 150 -6.68 3.92 16.98
C LYS A 150 -7.73 3.00 17.62
N ASN A 151 -8.58 3.53 18.50
CA ASN A 151 -9.66 2.73 19.10
C ASN A 151 -10.64 2.23 18.03
N ASP A 152 -11.07 3.10 17.11
CA ASP A 152 -11.92 2.74 15.98
C ASP A 152 -11.28 1.62 15.13
N PHE A 153 -9.96 1.69 14.91
CA PHE A 153 -9.24 0.66 14.18
C PHE A 153 -9.23 -0.69 14.93
N ASP A 154 -8.93 -0.68 16.23
CA ASP A 154 -8.89 -1.88 17.05
C ASP A 154 -10.26 -2.59 17.10
N GLU A 155 -11.36 -1.83 17.17
CA GLU A 155 -12.72 -2.35 17.08
C GLU A 155 -13.01 -3.02 15.73
N LEU A 156 -12.60 -2.40 14.62
CA LEU A 156 -12.76 -2.98 13.29
C LEU A 156 -11.91 -4.23 13.08
N ILE A 157 -10.72 -4.29 13.68
CA ILE A 157 -9.88 -5.50 13.66
C ILE A 157 -10.55 -6.63 14.44
N LYS A 158 -11.16 -6.33 15.59
CA LYS A 158 -11.95 -7.32 16.34
C LYS A 158 -13.11 -7.85 15.50
N LEU A 159 -13.88 -6.96 14.85
CA LEU A 159 -14.96 -7.34 13.96
C LEU A 159 -14.52 -8.27 12.81
N SER A 160 -13.33 -8.03 12.24
CA SER A 160 -12.72 -8.89 11.22
C SER A 160 -12.35 -10.28 11.76
N LYS A 161 -11.82 -10.35 12.99
CA LYS A 161 -11.49 -11.60 13.68
C LYS A 161 -12.73 -12.43 14.00
N ASP A 162 -13.86 -11.77 14.26
CA ASP A 162 -15.15 -12.41 14.52
C ASP A 162 -15.86 -12.91 13.23
N GLY A 163 -15.21 -12.78 12.06
CA GLY A 163 -15.68 -13.32 10.78
C GLY A 163 -16.33 -12.30 9.85
N TYR A 164 -16.59 -11.07 10.31
CA TYR A 164 -17.25 -10.02 9.54
C TYR A 164 -16.27 -9.21 8.68
N ARG A 165 -15.46 -9.91 7.88
CA ARG A 165 -14.30 -9.31 7.18
C ARG A 165 -14.67 -8.28 6.11
N GLN A 166 -15.75 -8.47 5.35
CA GLN A 166 -16.20 -7.49 4.35
C GLN A 166 -16.77 -6.25 5.03
N LEU A 167 -17.60 -6.42 6.06
CA LEU A 167 -18.17 -5.31 6.81
C LEU A 167 -17.07 -4.46 7.48
N SER A 168 -16.15 -5.12 8.17
CA SER A 168 -14.97 -4.46 8.77
C SER A 168 -14.18 -3.65 7.72
N TYR A 169 -13.96 -4.22 6.53
CA TYR A 169 -13.28 -3.51 5.45
C TYR A 169 -14.06 -2.28 4.94
N ASN A 170 -15.37 -2.42 4.71
CA ASN A 170 -16.20 -1.31 4.24
C ASN A 170 -16.22 -0.16 5.25
N LEU A 171 -16.38 -0.47 6.54
CA LEU A 171 -16.34 0.54 7.61
C LEU A 171 -14.96 1.19 7.76
N MET A 172 -13.88 0.44 7.54
CA MET A 172 -12.52 0.98 7.54
C MET A 172 -12.30 1.98 6.41
N ARG A 173 -12.89 1.71 5.23
CA ARG A 173 -12.90 2.62 4.07
C ARG A 173 -13.72 3.88 4.37
N GLU A 174 -14.95 3.70 4.84
CA GLU A 174 -15.87 4.81 5.17
C GLU A 174 -15.25 5.77 6.19
N LYS A 175 -14.75 5.26 7.33
CA LYS A 175 -14.09 6.09 8.35
C LYS A 175 -12.81 6.77 7.82
N GLY A 176 -12.07 6.11 6.93
CA GLY A 176 -10.92 6.73 6.28
C GLY A 176 -11.33 7.94 5.46
N ILE A 177 -12.36 7.77 4.63
CA ILE A 177 -12.88 8.80 3.72
C ILE A 177 -13.40 10.00 4.51
N GLU A 178 -14.10 9.77 5.63
CA GLU A 178 -14.54 10.83 6.56
C GLU A 178 -13.37 11.68 7.09
N LEU A 179 -12.18 11.08 7.21
CA LEU A 179 -10.95 11.71 7.67
C LEU A 179 -10.09 12.24 6.50
N GLY A 180 -10.60 12.21 5.27
CA GLY A 180 -9.91 12.69 4.08
C GLY A 180 -8.82 11.76 3.55
N LEU A 181 -8.89 10.47 3.87
CA LEU A 181 -7.93 9.43 3.50
C LEU A 181 -8.62 8.20 2.90
N PRO A 182 -7.90 7.31 2.20
CA PRO A 182 -8.51 6.10 1.66
C PRO A 182 -9.06 5.16 2.73
N SER A 183 -8.33 5.00 3.84
CA SER A 183 -8.75 4.08 4.90
C SER A 183 -8.29 4.58 6.25
N LEU A 184 -8.94 4.10 7.30
CA LEU A 184 -8.47 4.33 8.67
C LEU A 184 -7.03 3.81 8.87
N TYR A 185 -6.60 2.77 8.14
CA TYR A 185 -5.24 2.25 8.23
C TYR A 185 -4.16 3.27 7.82
N SER A 186 -4.50 4.12 6.86
CA SER A 186 -3.64 5.23 6.44
C SER A 186 -3.42 6.29 7.52
N THR A 187 -4.24 6.37 8.58
CA THR A 187 -4.12 7.44 9.59
C THR A 187 -3.06 7.16 10.66
N PHE A 188 -2.51 5.94 10.72
CA PHE A 188 -1.55 5.54 11.75
C PHE A 188 -0.35 4.75 11.21
N ASN A 189 -0.33 4.45 9.91
CA ASN A 189 0.79 3.76 9.29
C ASN A 189 1.42 4.62 8.18
N THR A 190 2.39 5.44 8.55
CA THR A 190 3.15 6.29 7.63
C THR A 190 3.78 5.51 6.47
N HIS A 191 4.21 4.27 6.72
CA HIS A 191 4.86 3.43 5.72
C HIS A 191 3.89 2.88 4.66
N GLU A 192 2.60 2.77 4.98
CA GLU A 192 1.59 2.22 4.08
C GLU A 192 0.69 3.31 3.49
N CYS A 193 0.63 4.47 4.16
CA CYS A 193 -0.22 5.62 3.82
C CYS A 193 -0.01 6.07 2.37
N PHE A 194 1.25 6.26 1.94
CA PHE A 194 1.53 6.69 0.57
C PHE A 194 1.03 5.67 -0.47
N ALA A 195 1.25 4.38 -0.23
CA ALA A 195 0.81 3.31 -1.11
C ALA A 195 -0.71 3.20 -1.20
N GLU A 196 -1.42 3.33 -0.08
CA GLU A 196 -2.88 3.36 -0.07
C GLU A 196 -3.42 4.58 -0.80
N ILE A 197 -2.93 5.78 -0.45
CA ILE A 197 -3.39 7.04 -1.04
C ILE A 197 -3.25 6.97 -2.55
N LEU A 198 -2.06 6.58 -3.05
CA LEU A 198 -1.84 6.53 -4.49
C LEU A 198 -2.69 5.44 -5.16
N THR A 199 -2.79 4.26 -4.57
CA THR A 199 -3.62 3.18 -5.11
C THR A 199 -5.06 3.63 -5.31
N HIS A 200 -5.64 4.28 -4.31
CA HIS A 200 -7.02 4.74 -4.38
C HIS A 200 -7.15 6.00 -5.25
N TYR A 201 -6.18 6.90 -5.26
CA TYR A 201 -6.21 8.05 -6.16
C TYR A 201 -6.32 7.66 -7.64
N ILE A 202 -5.70 6.53 -8.03
CA ILE A 202 -5.75 6.03 -9.40
C ILE A 202 -7.04 5.24 -9.68
N PHE A 203 -7.51 4.41 -8.74
CA PHE A 203 -8.55 3.40 -9.02
C PHE A 203 -9.88 3.60 -8.27
N ASP A 204 -10.00 4.56 -7.37
CA ASP A 204 -11.26 4.98 -6.75
C ASP A 204 -11.77 6.25 -7.47
N PRO A 205 -12.88 6.16 -8.24
CA PRO A 205 -13.44 7.31 -8.97
C PRO A 205 -13.82 8.50 -8.06
N HIS A 206 -13.98 8.26 -6.77
CA HIS A 206 -14.36 9.27 -5.79
C HIS A 206 -13.17 9.83 -4.99
N ALA A 207 -11.94 9.37 -5.25
CA ALA A 207 -10.75 9.78 -4.49
C ALA A 207 -10.56 11.30 -4.40
N LYS A 208 -10.85 12.02 -5.49
CA LYS A 208 -10.73 13.49 -5.55
C LYS A 208 -11.73 14.23 -4.66
N ASN A 209 -12.79 13.56 -4.20
CA ASN A 209 -13.82 14.18 -3.36
C ASN A 209 -13.39 14.22 -1.88
N TYR A 210 -12.52 13.30 -1.46
CA TYR A 210 -12.11 13.20 -0.06
C TYR A 210 -10.64 13.51 0.18
N LEU A 211 -9.76 13.33 -0.82
CA LEU A 211 -8.37 13.74 -0.69
C LEU A 211 -8.24 15.26 -0.80
N SER A 212 -7.40 15.88 0.04
CA SER A 212 -7.13 17.31 -0.04
C SER A 212 -6.49 17.70 -1.38
N GLU A 213 -6.73 18.94 -1.84
CA GLU A 213 -6.12 19.45 -3.09
C GLU A 213 -4.57 19.37 -3.06
N GLN A 214 -3.97 19.54 -1.89
CA GLN A 214 -2.52 19.42 -1.72
C GLN A 214 -2.03 17.99 -1.95
N VAL A 215 -2.74 16.99 -1.42
CA VAL A 215 -2.43 15.58 -1.69
C VAL A 215 -2.61 15.29 -3.18
N GLN A 216 -3.71 15.73 -3.79
CA GLN A 216 -3.95 15.51 -5.21
C GLN A 216 -2.84 16.09 -6.09
N SER A 217 -2.43 17.34 -5.83
CA SER A 217 -1.33 17.99 -6.55
C SER A 217 -0.02 17.21 -6.44
N VAL A 218 0.34 16.77 -5.23
CA VAL A 218 1.55 15.97 -5.02
C VAL A 218 1.48 14.65 -5.77
N LEU A 219 0.33 13.96 -5.77
CA LEU A 219 0.19 12.68 -6.48
C LEU A 219 0.24 12.84 -8.01
N ASP A 220 -0.35 13.92 -8.54
CA ASP A 220 -0.30 14.23 -9.97
C ASP A 220 1.14 14.49 -10.43
N ASP A 221 1.91 15.24 -9.64
CA ASP A 221 3.33 15.48 -9.91
C ASP A 221 4.17 14.20 -9.81
N VAL A 222 3.89 13.36 -8.80
CA VAL A 222 4.68 12.15 -8.51
C VAL A 222 4.43 11.03 -9.53
N VAL A 223 3.18 10.79 -9.95
CA VAL A 223 2.82 9.61 -10.75
C VAL A 223 2.66 9.89 -12.22
N LEU A 224 2.05 11.03 -12.54
CA LEU A 224 1.75 11.38 -13.92
C LEU A 224 2.85 12.27 -14.50
N ASN A 225 3.71 12.84 -13.64
CA ASN A 225 4.77 13.77 -14.00
C ASN A 225 4.25 14.84 -14.98
N TYR A 226 3.03 15.34 -14.72
CA TYR A 226 2.36 16.30 -15.59
C TYR A 226 3.08 17.67 -15.64
N SER A 227 4.13 17.84 -14.82
CA SER A 227 4.84 19.11 -14.62
C SER A 227 6.32 19.03 -15.00
N LYS A 228 6.63 18.82 -16.29
CA LYS A 228 7.77 19.45 -17.01
C LYS A 228 7.44 19.64 -18.49
N GLY A 229 6.47 20.49 -18.74
CA GLY A 229 6.09 20.98 -20.06
C GLY A 229 5.81 22.48 -20.03
N GLN A 230 6.78 23.28 -19.56
CA GLN A 230 6.94 24.70 -19.86
C GLN A 230 8.43 25.03 -19.90
#